data_AF-A0A2K8NQD7-F1
#
_entry.id   AF-A0A2K8NQD7-F1
#
_cell.length_a   1.000
_cell.length_b   1.000
_cell.length_c   1.000
_cell.angle_alpha   90.00
_cell.angle_beta   90.00
_cell.angle_gamma   90.00
#
_symmetry.space_group_name_H-M   'P 1'
#
loop_
_entity.id
_entity.type
_entity.pdbx_description
1 polymer ?
#
loop_
_entity_poly.entity_id
_entity_poly.type
_entity_poly.pdbx_seq_one_letter_code
_entity_poly.pdbx_strand_id
1 'polypeptide(L)'
;MVNKYLINLGVLNENEVDFHDWCLANYNQLIATPLNKIAKKYGVGVSFIYSFFEKLKLRDLKEFLVYLGYTLGQQDASVDNPDLTNDVLNLTKINDLMVRSNEQTFRLLNQQKEYLNDFVEDIHNYPKIITLGFGYSYLALQDFLGFCQFTGSKQFVMLNDKEPQYLKAWSQLDKKSVVIIYSARACSRKLYSWVRRLRLEQHQIKIWLITTNSNNSINKYVDRTIEIDDISKRVDGYNAKQILSPIQNYIIFNNIVKTIYFEKYASELKGNRLLREEIDSWRDHGLIG
;
A
#
# COMPACT_ATOMS: atom_id res chain seq x y z
N MET A 1 30.34 11.64 4.37
CA MET A 1 29.91 10.84 3.19
C MET A 1 29.06 11.74 2.31
N VAL A 2 29.46 11.95 1.06
CA VAL A 2 28.71 12.78 0.09
C VAL A 2 27.37 12.09 -0.19
N ASN A 3 26.27 12.81 0.01
CA ASN A 3 24.92 12.30 -0.20
C ASN A 3 24.75 11.94 -1.69
N LYS A 4 24.74 10.64 -2.03
CA LYS A 4 24.63 10.12 -3.41
C LYS A 4 23.41 10.68 -4.18
N TYR A 5 22.42 11.21 -3.49
CA TYR A 5 21.17 11.72 -4.08
C TYR A 5 21.14 13.25 -4.24
N LEU A 6 22.24 13.95 -3.96
CA LEU A 6 22.38 15.35 -4.38
C LEU A 6 22.76 15.39 -5.86
N ILE A 7 21.75 15.57 -6.70
CA ILE A 7 21.94 15.76 -8.14
C ILE A 7 22.21 17.25 -8.39
N ASN A 8 23.20 17.54 -9.23
CA ASN A 8 23.47 18.90 -9.68
C ASN A 8 22.49 19.27 -10.80
N LEU A 9 21.42 19.99 -10.46
CA LEU A 9 20.45 20.48 -11.46
C LEU A 9 21.03 21.59 -12.37
N GLY A 10 22.14 22.23 -11.99
CA GLY A 10 22.77 23.29 -12.79
C GLY A 10 23.41 22.81 -14.11
N VAL A 11 23.44 21.50 -14.36
CA VAL A 11 23.88 20.92 -15.64
C VAL A 11 22.75 20.79 -16.67
N LEU A 12 21.51 21.03 -16.24
CA LEU A 12 20.32 20.92 -17.07
C LEU A 12 20.03 22.22 -17.82
N ASN A 13 19.46 22.11 -19.02
CA ASN A 13 18.86 23.25 -19.72
C ASN A 13 17.41 23.51 -19.25
N GLU A 14 16.80 24.59 -19.72
CA GLU A 14 15.45 24.99 -19.30
C GLU A 14 14.38 23.90 -19.54
N ASN A 15 14.40 23.23 -20.69
CA ASN A 15 13.46 22.14 -20.99
C ASN A 15 13.66 20.93 -20.08
N GLU A 16 14.90 20.65 -19.70
CA GLU A 16 15.25 19.56 -18.80
C GLU A 16 14.87 19.87 -17.34
N VAL A 17 14.98 21.15 -16.93
CA VAL A 17 14.48 21.62 -15.63
C VAL A 17 12.96 21.54 -15.60
N ASP A 18 12.27 22.00 -16.64
CA ASP A 18 10.80 21.87 -16.74
C ASP A 18 10.36 20.39 -16.70
N PHE A 19 11.08 19.50 -17.40
CA PHE A 19 10.81 18.06 -17.33
C PHE A 19 11.00 17.51 -15.92
N HIS A 20 12.05 17.93 -15.21
CA HIS A 20 12.30 17.55 -13.83
C HIS A 20 11.14 17.99 -12.91
N ASP A 21 10.71 19.25 -13.00
CA ASP A 21 9.67 19.81 -12.15
C ASP A 21 8.30 19.19 -12.45
N TRP A 22 8.01 18.95 -13.74
CA TRP A 22 6.85 18.16 -14.16
C TRP A 22 6.89 16.76 -13.56
N CYS A 23 8.05 16.11 -13.53
CA CYS A 23 8.19 14.78 -12.94
C CYS A 23 7.97 14.77 -11.43
N LEU A 24 8.45 15.79 -10.69
CA LEU A 24 8.18 15.95 -9.27
C LEU A 24 6.68 16.09 -9.01
N ALA A 25 6.00 16.98 -9.72
CA ALA A 25 4.56 17.21 -9.57
C ALA A 25 3.71 15.96 -9.90
N ASN A 26 4.23 15.08 -10.75
CA ASN A 26 3.53 13.87 -11.20
C ASN A 26 4.11 12.57 -10.63
N TYR A 27 4.94 12.64 -9.59
CA TYR A 27 5.73 11.52 -9.07
C TYR A 27 4.94 10.22 -8.89
N ASN A 28 3.80 10.28 -8.20
CA ASN A 28 2.94 9.13 -7.93
C ASN A 28 2.50 8.40 -9.22
N GLN A 29 2.29 9.15 -10.30
CA GLN A 29 1.90 8.56 -11.58
C GLN A 29 3.09 7.90 -12.29
N LEU A 30 4.31 8.38 -12.08
CA LEU A 30 5.50 7.92 -12.79
C LEU A 30 6.00 6.56 -12.31
N ILE A 31 5.80 6.22 -11.03
CA ILE A 31 6.28 4.97 -10.41
C ILE A 31 5.88 3.71 -11.22
N ALA A 32 4.68 3.72 -11.81
CA ALA A 32 4.14 2.62 -12.59
C ALA A 32 4.07 2.89 -14.10
N THR A 33 4.58 4.04 -14.56
CA THR A 33 4.49 4.44 -15.97
C THR A 33 5.76 4.06 -16.71
N PRO A 34 5.69 3.23 -17.78
CA PRO A 34 6.84 2.93 -18.61
C PRO A 34 7.41 4.19 -19.28
N LEU A 35 8.73 4.22 -19.50
CA LEU A 35 9.45 5.40 -20.02
C LEU A 35 8.86 5.98 -21.31
N ASN A 36 8.43 5.13 -22.25
CA ASN A 36 7.80 5.57 -23.50
C ASN A 36 6.47 6.31 -23.28
N LYS A 37 5.70 5.94 -22.25
CA LYS A 37 4.47 6.64 -21.87
C LYS A 37 4.78 7.95 -21.15
N ILE A 38 5.86 8.00 -20.36
CA ILE A 38 6.34 9.25 -19.75
C ILE A 38 6.72 10.24 -20.85
N ALA A 39 7.54 9.82 -21.81
CA ALA A 39 7.95 10.61 -22.96
C ALA A 39 6.74 11.16 -23.74
N LYS A 40 5.76 10.30 -24.03
CA LYS A 40 4.53 10.71 -24.70
C LYS A 40 3.69 11.69 -23.87
N LYS A 41 3.58 11.49 -22.55
CA LYS A 41 2.79 12.37 -21.66
C LYS A 41 3.38 13.77 -21.57
N TYR A 42 4.70 13.88 -21.48
CA TYR A 42 5.38 15.17 -21.40
C TYR A 42 5.53 15.85 -22.78
N GLY A 43 5.58 15.06 -23.86
CA GLY A 43 5.66 15.57 -25.24
C GLY A 43 7.07 15.55 -25.83
N VAL A 44 7.91 14.60 -25.41
CA VAL A 44 9.31 14.48 -25.85
C VAL A 44 9.64 13.08 -26.39
N GLY A 45 10.77 12.96 -27.07
CA GLY A 45 11.33 11.67 -27.46
C GLY A 45 11.92 10.90 -26.28
N VAL A 46 11.95 9.57 -26.35
CA VAL A 46 12.59 8.72 -25.31
C VAL A 46 14.09 9.04 -25.17
N SER A 47 14.75 9.40 -26.28
CA SER A 47 16.16 9.81 -26.30
C SER A 47 16.45 11.06 -25.46
N PHE A 48 15.51 12.01 -25.41
CA PHE A 48 15.61 13.18 -24.54
C PHE A 48 15.72 12.76 -23.07
N ILE A 49 14.86 11.82 -22.63
CA ILE A 49 14.86 11.36 -21.24
C ILE A 49 16.14 10.59 -20.90
N TYR A 50 16.67 9.79 -21.84
CA TYR A 50 17.96 9.13 -21.63
C TYR A 50 19.12 10.13 -21.51
N SER A 51 19.17 11.15 -22.37
CA SER A 51 20.19 12.21 -22.28
C SER A 51 20.08 12.99 -20.97
N PHE A 52 18.86 13.25 -20.52
CA PHE A 52 18.57 13.83 -19.21
C PHE A 52 19.14 12.96 -18.07
N PHE A 53 18.91 11.64 -18.07
CA PHE A 53 19.48 10.74 -17.06
C PHE A 53 21.01 10.73 -17.08
N GLU A 54 21.61 10.72 -18.28
CA GLU A 54 23.06 10.73 -18.45
C GLU A 54 23.70 11.99 -17.85
N LYS A 55 23.13 13.17 -18.13
CA LYS A 55 23.59 14.45 -17.55
C LYS A 55 23.56 14.45 -16.03
N LEU A 56 22.53 13.85 -15.45
CA LEU A 56 22.38 13.70 -14.01
C LEU A 56 23.17 12.52 -13.42
N LYS A 57 23.91 11.78 -14.24
CA LYS A 57 24.67 10.58 -13.86
C LYS A 57 23.80 9.49 -13.24
N LEU A 58 22.57 9.34 -13.74
CA LEU A 58 21.61 8.31 -13.34
C LEU A 58 21.59 7.18 -14.36
N ARG A 59 21.47 5.93 -13.90
CA ARG A 59 21.48 4.76 -14.80
C ARG A 59 20.16 4.55 -15.52
N ASP A 60 19.04 4.77 -14.83
CA ASP A 60 17.72 4.48 -15.36
C ASP A 60 16.60 5.25 -14.65
N LEU A 61 15.37 5.05 -15.13
CA LEU A 61 14.15 5.60 -14.55
C LEU A 61 13.96 5.22 -13.08
N LYS A 62 14.41 4.02 -12.64
CA LYS A 62 14.24 3.62 -11.24
C LYS A 62 15.14 4.45 -10.35
N GLU A 63 16.39 4.66 -10.74
CA GLU A 63 17.32 5.51 -9.99
C GLU A 63 16.83 6.96 -9.95
N PHE A 64 16.23 7.45 -11.05
CA PHE A 64 15.59 8.77 -11.07
C PHE A 64 14.36 8.86 -10.15
N LEU A 65 13.48 7.84 -10.12
CA LEU A 65 12.32 7.80 -9.22
C LEU A 65 12.73 7.74 -7.74
N VAL A 66 13.84 7.07 -7.41
CA VAL A 66 14.39 7.10 -6.05
C VAL A 66 14.85 8.51 -5.70
N TYR A 67 15.54 9.18 -6.61
CA TYR A 67 15.94 10.58 -6.42
C TYR A 67 14.72 11.51 -6.21
N LEU A 68 13.71 11.45 -7.08
CA LEU A 68 12.50 12.27 -6.94
C LEU A 68 11.78 12.01 -5.61
N GLY A 69 11.66 10.74 -5.21
CA GLY A 69 11.06 10.38 -3.91
C GLY A 69 11.84 10.98 -2.73
N TYR A 70 13.17 10.97 -2.81
CA TYR A 70 14.03 11.63 -1.81
C TYR A 70 13.85 13.14 -1.79
N THR A 71 13.79 13.79 -2.97
CA THR A 71 13.58 15.24 -3.08
C THR A 71 12.23 15.66 -2.51
N LEU A 72 11.16 14.93 -2.82
CA LEU A 72 9.83 15.16 -2.24
C LEU A 72 9.84 14.95 -0.72
N GLY A 73 10.46 13.88 -0.25
CA GLY A 73 10.62 13.61 1.18
C GLY A 73 11.40 14.68 1.92
N GLN A 74 12.42 15.26 1.28
CA GLN A 74 13.19 16.39 1.81
C GLN A 74 12.39 17.68 1.81
N GLN A 75 11.65 18.00 0.73
CA GLN A 75 10.77 19.19 0.69
C GLN A 75 9.68 19.11 1.77
N ASP A 76 9.08 17.94 1.96
CA ASP A 76 8.12 17.68 3.03
C ASP A 76 8.77 17.74 4.43
N ALA A 77 10.05 17.36 4.56
CA ALA A 77 10.77 17.37 5.84
C ALA A 77 11.39 18.75 6.17
N SER A 78 11.76 19.54 5.17
CA SER A 78 12.46 20.83 5.31
C SER A 78 11.54 21.98 5.72
N VAL A 79 10.23 21.75 5.79
CA VAL A 79 9.29 22.72 6.37
C VAL A 79 9.52 22.89 7.89
N ASP A 80 10.17 21.92 8.55
CA ASP A 80 10.45 21.96 9.99
C ASP A 80 11.94 21.71 10.29
N ASN A 81 12.71 22.81 10.40
CA ASN A 81 14.05 22.95 10.98
C ASN A 81 15.27 22.30 10.26
N PRO A 82 16.25 23.09 9.75
CA PRO A 82 17.47 22.57 9.09
C PRO A 82 18.54 22.00 10.04
N ASP A 83 18.45 22.20 11.36
CA ASP A 83 19.55 22.00 12.31
C ASP A 83 19.58 20.62 13.00
N LEU A 84 19.41 19.52 12.26
CA LEU A 84 19.55 18.17 12.84
C LEU A 84 20.53 17.31 12.06
N THR A 85 21.73 17.85 11.85
CA THR A 85 22.94 17.06 11.60
C THR A 85 23.51 16.56 12.94
N ASN A 86 22.97 15.47 13.48
CA ASN A 86 23.73 14.60 14.38
C ASN A 86 23.07 13.22 14.54
N ASP A 87 23.93 12.21 14.68
CA ASP A 87 23.70 10.77 14.65
C ASP A 87 22.87 10.19 15.81
N VAL A 88 21.96 10.97 16.39
CA VAL A 88 21.00 10.48 17.38
C VAL A 88 19.78 9.94 16.65
N LEU A 89 19.27 8.79 17.11
CA LEU A 89 17.97 8.25 16.73
C LEU A 89 16.93 9.38 16.89
N ASN A 90 16.58 10.05 15.80
CA ASN A 90 15.67 11.18 15.83
C ASN A 90 14.23 10.63 15.91
N LEU A 91 13.87 10.19 17.12
CA LEU A 91 12.56 9.68 17.46
C LEU A 91 11.47 10.69 17.11
N THR A 92 11.74 11.99 17.25
CA THR A 92 10.83 13.06 16.82
C THR A 92 10.54 12.97 15.33
N LYS A 93 11.56 12.88 14.48
CA LYS A 93 11.37 12.72 13.03
C LYS A 93 10.64 11.42 12.66
N ILE A 94 10.94 10.31 13.34
CA ILE A 94 10.22 9.04 13.13
C ILE A 94 8.75 9.20 13.53
N ASN A 95 8.49 9.82 14.67
CA ASN A 95 7.16 10.12 15.16
C ASN A 95 6.39 11.02 14.18
N ASP A 96 6.99 12.10 13.70
CA ASP A 96 6.36 13.03 12.77
C ASP A 96 6.00 12.34 11.44
N LEU A 97 6.90 11.49 10.93
CA LEU A 97 6.62 10.67 9.75
C LEU A 97 5.45 9.70 9.98
N MET A 98 5.39 9.06 11.16
CA MET A 98 4.30 8.16 11.52
C MET A 98 2.98 8.92 11.66
N VAL A 99 2.96 10.05 12.35
CA VAL A 99 1.77 10.90 12.53
C VAL A 99 1.23 11.35 11.17
N ARG A 100 2.09 11.91 10.31
CA ARG A 100 1.69 12.38 8.97
C ARG A 100 1.15 11.23 8.10
N SER A 101 1.78 10.06 8.16
CA SER A 101 1.34 8.87 7.43
C SER A 101 -0.03 8.37 7.92
N ASN A 102 -0.25 8.39 9.23
CA ASN A 102 -1.52 8.01 9.83
C ASN A 102 -2.62 9.01 9.42
N GLU A 103 -2.38 10.31 9.54
CA GLU A 103 -3.31 11.37 9.11
C GLU A 103 -3.67 11.23 7.63
N GLN A 104 -2.68 10.97 6.77
CA GLN A 104 -2.93 10.72 5.35
C GLN A 104 -3.79 9.47 5.12
N THR A 105 -3.52 8.39 5.86
CA THR A 105 -4.33 7.17 5.80
C THR A 105 -5.77 7.45 6.22
N PHE A 106 -6.00 8.15 7.33
CA PHE A 106 -7.35 8.52 7.78
C PHE A 106 -8.07 9.40 6.76
N ARG A 107 -7.39 10.38 6.16
CA ARG A 107 -7.97 11.23 5.11
C ARG A 107 -8.43 10.41 3.91
N LEU A 108 -7.57 9.52 3.39
CA LEU A 108 -7.89 8.64 2.27
C LEU A 108 -9.06 7.71 2.59
N LEU A 109 -9.06 7.12 3.79
CA LEU A 109 -10.12 6.20 4.21
C LEU A 109 -11.46 6.91 4.42
N ASN A 110 -11.45 8.13 4.96
CA ASN A 110 -12.67 8.94 5.11
C ASN A 110 -13.28 9.31 3.75
N GLN A 111 -12.46 9.58 2.74
CA GLN A 111 -12.91 9.81 1.35
C GLN A 111 -13.51 8.54 0.71
N GLN A 112 -13.22 7.36 1.26
CA GLN A 112 -13.64 6.06 0.76
C GLN A 112 -14.63 5.35 1.71
N LYS A 113 -15.36 6.11 2.53
CA LYS A 113 -16.27 5.57 3.56
C LYS A 113 -17.32 4.61 3.00
N GLU A 114 -17.89 4.90 1.84
CA GLU A 114 -18.84 4.00 1.17
C GLU A 114 -18.18 2.68 0.78
N TYR A 115 -16.97 2.73 0.21
CA TYR A 115 -16.22 1.52 -0.14
C TYR A 115 -15.83 0.70 1.09
N LEU A 116 -15.54 1.34 2.23
CA LEU A 116 -15.30 0.64 3.49
C LEU A 116 -16.55 -0.09 3.98
N ASN A 117 -17.73 0.53 3.87
CA ASN A 117 -18.99 -0.11 4.23
C ASN A 117 -19.30 -1.30 3.30
N ASP A 118 -19.17 -1.11 1.99
CA ASP A 118 -19.34 -2.17 0.99
C ASP A 118 -18.38 -3.34 1.26
N PHE A 119 -17.12 -3.03 1.58
CA PHE A 119 -16.11 -4.03 1.91
C PHE A 119 -16.48 -4.84 3.14
N VAL A 120 -16.94 -4.18 4.21
CA VAL A 120 -17.42 -4.83 5.44
C VAL A 120 -18.66 -5.70 5.17
N GLU A 121 -19.59 -5.24 4.34
CA GLU A 121 -20.76 -6.03 3.92
C GLU A 121 -20.35 -7.25 3.11
N ASP A 122 -19.42 -7.11 2.17
CA ASP A 122 -18.90 -8.23 1.40
C ASP A 122 -18.19 -9.24 2.33
N ILE A 123 -17.38 -8.77 3.28
CA ILE A 123 -16.79 -9.65 4.30
C ILE A 123 -17.87 -10.39 5.07
N HIS A 124 -18.94 -9.72 5.50
CA HIS A 124 -20.03 -10.32 6.28
C HIS A 124 -20.86 -11.32 5.47
N ASN A 125 -21.22 -10.98 4.24
CA ASN A 125 -22.16 -11.77 3.44
C ASN A 125 -21.51 -12.96 2.74
N TYR A 126 -20.21 -12.88 2.45
CA TYR A 126 -19.52 -13.94 1.71
C TYR A 126 -19.01 -15.03 2.66
N PRO A 127 -19.47 -16.29 2.53
CA PRO A 127 -19.01 -17.40 3.36
C PRO A 127 -17.57 -17.83 3.06
N LYS A 128 -17.05 -17.51 1.88
CA LYS A 128 -15.69 -17.88 1.46
C LYS A 128 -14.88 -16.64 1.13
N ILE A 129 -13.77 -16.47 1.84
CA ILE A 129 -12.86 -15.34 1.66
C ILE A 129 -11.49 -15.89 1.30
N ILE A 130 -11.01 -15.52 0.11
CA ILE A 130 -9.64 -15.82 -0.30
C ILE A 130 -8.83 -14.54 -0.20
N THR A 131 -7.72 -14.58 0.52
CA THR A 131 -6.83 -13.43 0.65
C THR A 131 -5.51 -13.68 -0.06
N LEU A 132 -4.92 -12.62 -0.61
CA LEU A 132 -3.64 -12.67 -1.29
C LEU A 132 -2.76 -11.49 -0.86
N GLY A 133 -1.58 -11.79 -0.33
CA GLY A 133 -0.59 -10.78 0.00
C GLY A 133 0.83 -11.33 -0.01
N PHE A 134 1.81 -10.43 -0.11
CA PHE A 134 3.23 -10.78 -0.15
C PHE A 134 4.01 -9.96 0.88
N GLY A 135 4.96 -10.58 1.57
CA GLY A 135 5.79 -9.91 2.59
C GLY A 135 4.93 -9.25 3.68
N TYR A 136 5.11 -7.94 3.91
CA TYR A 136 4.33 -7.19 4.89
C TYR A 136 2.82 -7.19 4.64
N SER A 137 2.39 -7.26 3.38
CA SER A 137 0.96 -7.40 3.05
C SER A 137 0.39 -8.76 3.51
N TYR A 138 1.20 -9.83 3.50
CA TYR A 138 0.79 -11.13 4.02
C TYR A 138 0.63 -11.11 5.54
N LEU A 139 1.57 -10.48 6.25
CA LEU A 139 1.50 -10.32 7.71
C LEU A 139 0.26 -9.50 8.13
N ALA A 140 -0.05 -8.42 7.40
CA ALA A 140 -1.25 -7.64 7.65
C ALA A 140 -2.54 -8.44 7.38
N LEU A 141 -2.56 -9.32 6.38
CA LEU A 141 -3.69 -10.21 6.15
C LEU A 141 -3.86 -11.24 7.27
N GLN A 142 -2.78 -11.71 7.89
CA GLN A 142 -2.87 -12.60 9.05
C GLN A 142 -3.58 -11.92 10.23
N ASP A 143 -3.20 -10.68 10.53
CA ASP A 143 -3.89 -9.87 11.54
C ASP A 143 -5.38 -9.67 11.21
N PHE A 144 -5.69 -9.36 9.95
CA PHE A 144 -7.08 -9.19 9.49
C PHE A 144 -7.90 -10.48 9.67
N LEU A 145 -7.34 -11.62 9.24
CA LEU A 145 -8.00 -12.93 9.32
C LEU A 145 -8.16 -13.43 10.76
N GLY A 146 -7.24 -13.05 11.66
CA GLY A 146 -7.34 -13.32 13.09
C GLY A 146 -8.59 -12.72 13.73
N PHE A 147 -9.09 -11.59 13.24
CA PHE A 147 -10.41 -11.10 13.65
C PHE A 147 -11.54 -11.87 12.96
N CYS A 148 -11.39 -12.14 11.67
CA CYS A 148 -12.46 -12.74 10.87
C CYS A 148 -12.85 -14.16 11.34
N GLN A 149 -11.99 -14.87 12.08
CA GLN A 149 -12.36 -16.15 12.70
C GLN A 149 -13.55 -16.05 13.66
N PHE A 150 -13.83 -14.85 14.18
CA PHE A 150 -14.96 -14.60 15.09
C PHE A 150 -16.25 -14.22 14.35
N THR A 151 -16.20 -14.06 13.02
CA THR A 151 -17.29 -13.52 12.20
C THR A 151 -18.21 -14.59 11.60
N GLY A 152 -18.54 -15.62 12.39
CA GLY A 152 -19.38 -16.74 11.95
C GLY A 152 -18.62 -17.83 11.18
N SER A 153 -19.37 -18.76 10.58
CA SER A 153 -18.80 -19.92 9.87
C SER A 153 -18.31 -19.54 8.47
N LYS A 154 -17.11 -18.96 8.40
CA LYS A 154 -16.45 -18.58 7.15
C LYS A 154 -15.26 -19.47 6.84
N GLN A 155 -15.09 -19.79 5.56
CA GLN A 155 -13.89 -20.44 5.06
C GLN A 155 -12.88 -19.38 4.60
N PHE A 156 -11.74 -19.32 5.28
CA PHE A 156 -10.63 -18.44 4.92
C PHE A 156 -9.53 -19.22 4.22
N VAL A 157 -9.08 -18.72 3.07
CA VAL A 157 -7.91 -19.25 2.36
C VAL A 157 -6.92 -18.12 2.15
N MET A 158 -5.79 -18.18 2.86
CA MET A 158 -4.73 -17.19 2.71
C MET A 158 -3.67 -17.70 1.74
N LEU A 159 -3.36 -16.89 0.73
CA LEU A 159 -2.39 -17.19 -0.30
C LEU A 159 -1.19 -16.25 -0.21
N ASN A 160 -0.02 -16.82 -0.51
CA ASN A 160 1.21 -16.08 -0.78
C ASN A 160 1.63 -16.30 -2.25
N ASP A 161 2.83 -15.88 -2.61
CA ASP A 161 3.36 -16.02 -3.97
C ASP A 161 3.84 -17.44 -4.31
N LYS A 162 3.75 -18.42 -3.41
CA LYS A 162 4.23 -19.77 -3.69
C LYS A 162 3.24 -20.51 -4.60
N GLU A 163 3.63 -20.72 -5.85
CA GLU A 163 2.98 -21.71 -6.70
C GLU A 163 3.17 -23.11 -6.07
N PRO A 164 2.21 -24.05 -6.17
CA PRO A 164 0.95 -24.03 -6.93
C PRO A 164 -0.30 -23.67 -6.10
N GLN A 165 -0.15 -23.10 -4.90
CA GLN A 165 -1.24 -22.97 -3.92
C GLN A 165 -2.45 -22.19 -4.47
N TYR A 166 -2.21 -21.14 -5.26
CA TYR A 166 -3.26 -20.30 -5.81
C TYR A 166 -4.11 -21.00 -6.88
N LEU A 167 -3.54 -21.90 -7.70
CA LEU A 167 -4.31 -22.64 -8.71
C LEU A 167 -5.35 -23.54 -8.06
N LYS A 168 -4.93 -24.25 -7.00
CA LYS A 168 -5.82 -25.08 -6.20
C LYS A 168 -6.88 -24.25 -5.49
N ALA A 169 -6.54 -23.06 -5.00
CA ALA A 169 -7.50 -22.19 -4.34
C ALA A 169 -8.53 -21.61 -5.32
N TRP A 170 -8.12 -21.23 -6.53
CA TRP A 170 -9.03 -20.70 -7.55
C TRP A 170 -10.03 -21.72 -8.07
N SER A 171 -9.65 -22.99 -8.19
CA SER A 171 -10.59 -24.05 -8.60
C SER A 171 -11.71 -24.29 -7.58
N GLN A 172 -11.58 -23.76 -6.36
CA GLN A 172 -12.58 -23.89 -5.31
C GLN A 172 -13.44 -22.62 -5.14
N LEU A 173 -13.22 -21.60 -5.96
CA LEU A 173 -13.99 -20.37 -5.91
C LEU A 173 -15.38 -20.55 -6.54
N ASP A 174 -16.37 -19.85 -5.97
CA ASP A 174 -17.74 -19.81 -6.46
C ASP A 174 -18.32 -18.38 -6.39
N LYS A 175 -19.59 -18.22 -6.77
CA LYS A 175 -20.31 -16.93 -6.72
C LYS A 175 -20.45 -16.35 -5.30
N LYS A 176 -20.28 -17.19 -4.27
CA LYS A 176 -20.34 -16.82 -2.85
C LYS A 176 -18.93 -16.64 -2.27
N SER A 177 -17.94 -16.47 -3.13
CA SER A 177 -16.57 -16.19 -2.76
C SER A 177 -16.20 -14.73 -3.03
N VAL A 178 -15.40 -14.14 -2.13
CA VAL A 178 -14.77 -12.83 -2.33
C VAL A 178 -13.26 -12.98 -2.24
N VAL A 179 -12.54 -12.24 -3.07
CA VAL A 179 -11.07 -12.20 -3.09
C VAL A 179 -10.60 -10.85 -2.59
N ILE A 180 -9.71 -10.85 -1.60
CA ILE A 180 -9.14 -9.65 -0.97
C ILE A 180 -7.63 -9.64 -1.21
N ILE A 181 -7.12 -8.61 -1.86
CA ILE A 181 -5.72 -8.54 -2.25
C ILE A 181 -5.07 -7.37 -1.53
N TYR A 182 -4.00 -7.62 -0.77
CA TYR A 182 -3.16 -6.56 -0.20
C TYR A 182 -1.88 -6.46 -1.03
N SER A 183 -1.63 -5.30 -1.63
CA SER A 183 -0.41 -5.05 -2.38
C SER A 183 -0.07 -3.56 -2.41
N ALA A 184 1.03 -3.17 -1.75
CA ALA A 184 1.38 -1.76 -1.61
C ALA A 184 1.53 -1.08 -2.99
N ARG A 185 2.36 -1.65 -3.86
CA ARG A 185 2.62 -1.09 -5.19
C ARG A 185 1.67 -1.56 -6.28
N ALA A 186 1.02 -2.72 -6.10
CA ALA A 186 0.16 -3.38 -7.10
C ALA A 186 0.79 -3.46 -8.52
N CYS A 187 2.11 -3.56 -8.61
CA CYS A 187 2.85 -3.48 -9.89
C CYS A 187 3.59 -4.78 -10.26
N SER A 188 3.53 -5.80 -9.42
CA SER A 188 4.21 -7.07 -9.68
C SER A 188 3.63 -7.75 -10.92
N ARG A 189 4.48 -8.13 -11.87
CA ARG A 189 4.08 -8.87 -13.09
C ARG A 189 3.35 -10.17 -12.73
N LYS A 190 3.76 -10.82 -11.65
CA LYS A 190 3.15 -12.05 -11.14
C LYS A 190 1.75 -11.79 -10.57
N LEU A 191 1.59 -10.75 -9.75
CA LEU A 191 0.27 -10.38 -9.25
C LEU A 191 -0.65 -9.99 -10.42
N TYR A 192 -0.15 -9.22 -11.38
CA TYR A 192 -0.91 -8.86 -12.57
C TYR A 192 -1.41 -10.07 -13.35
N SER A 193 -0.53 -11.04 -13.64
CA SER A 193 -0.93 -12.24 -14.38
C SER A 193 -1.98 -13.05 -13.62
N TRP A 194 -1.87 -13.10 -12.30
CA TRP A 194 -2.81 -13.80 -11.43
C TRP A 194 -4.19 -13.15 -11.42
N VAL A 195 -4.28 -11.86 -11.11
CA VAL A 195 -5.57 -11.16 -11.03
C VAL A 195 -6.24 -11.11 -12.40
N ARG A 196 -5.47 -10.90 -13.47
CA ARG A 196 -5.98 -10.98 -14.84
C ARG A 196 -6.60 -12.34 -15.12
N ARG A 197 -5.88 -13.43 -14.82
CA ARG A 197 -6.37 -14.79 -15.06
C ARG A 197 -7.62 -15.08 -14.24
N LEU A 198 -7.61 -14.76 -12.94
CA LEU A 198 -8.76 -14.90 -12.06
C LEU A 198 -9.98 -14.17 -12.62
N ARG A 199 -9.84 -12.90 -13.03
CA ARG A 199 -10.97 -12.14 -13.61
C ARG A 199 -11.47 -12.75 -14.92
N LEU A 200 -10.59 -13.30 -15.76
CA LEU A 200 -10.96 -13.92 -17.04
C LEU A 200 -11.63 -15.28 -16.87
N GLU A 201 -11.28 -16.04 -15.84
CA GLU A 201 -11.84 -17.38 -15.60
C GLU A 201 -13.06 -17.33 -14.67
N GLN A 202 -13.18 -16.29 -13.84
CA GLN A 202 -14.18 -16.19 -12.77
C GLN A 202 -14.84 -14.81 -12.71
N HIS A 203 -15.52 -14.41 -13.79
CA HIS A 203 -16.09 -13.06 -13.97
C HIS A 203 -17.04 -12.59 -12.86
N GLN A 204 -17.69 -13.53 -12.18
CA GLN A 204 -18.74 -13.31 -11.18
C GLN A 204 -18.22 -13.11 -9.75
N ILE A 205 -16.90 -13.24 -9.54
CA ILE A 205 -16.31 -13.13 -8.21
C ILE A 205 -15.99 -11.69 -7.90
N LYS A 206 -16.35 -11.26 -6.69
CA LYS A 206 -15.95 -9.96 -6.18
C LYS A 206 -14.46 -9.97 -5.82
N ILE A 207 -13.70 -9.00 -6.31
CA ILE A 207 -12.27 -8.82 -6.05
C ILE A 207 -12.04 -7.40 -5.53
N TRP A 208 -11.50 -7.32 -4.32
CA TRP A 208 -11.05 -6.11 -3.66
C TRP A 208 -9.53 -6.00 -3.71
N LEU A 209 -9.03 -4.80 -4.02
CA LEU A 209 -7.61 -4.47 -3.92
C LEU A 209 -7.39 -3.39 -2.86
N ILE A 210 -6.51 -3.66 -1.90
CA ILE A 210 -6.05 -2.70 -0.90
C ILE A 210 -4.61 -2.36 -1.27
N THR A 211 -4.36 -1.10 -1.58
CA THR A 211 -3.10 -0.66 -2.19
C THR A 211 -2.73 0.76 -1.77
N THR A 212 -1.48 1.13 -2.00
CA THR A 212 -1.01 2.52 -1.85
C THR A 212 -0.85 3.21 -3.19
N ASN A 213 -1.22 2.54 -4.29
CA ASN A 213 -1.05 3.02 -5.65
C ASN A 213 -2.37 3.00 -6.42
N SER A 214 -3.01 4.17 -6.52
CA SER A 214 -4.23 4.41 -7.28
C SER A 214 -4.08 4.18 -8.79
N ASN A 215 -2.88 4.40 -9.33
CA ASN A 215 -2.60 4.29 -10.77
C ASN A 215 -1.86 3.00 -11.09
N ASN A 216 -2.51 1.87 -10.84
CA ASN A 216 -1.95 0.56 -11.12
C ASN A 216 -2.71 -0.17 -12.25
N SER A 217 -1.99 -1.05 -12.96
CA SER A 217 -2.56 -1.79 -14.09
C SER A 217 -3.53 -2.92 -13.71
N ILE A 218 -3.66 -3.21 -12.42
CA ILE A 218 -4.51 -4.27 -11.86
C ILE A 218 -5.95 -3.76 -11.66
N ASN A 219 -6.14 -2.45 -11.45
CA ASN A 219 -7.46 -1.84 -11.20
C ASN A 219 -8.54 -2.22 -12.23
N LYS A 220 -8.16 -2.46 -13.50
CA LYS A 220 -9.11 -2.90 -14.54
C LYS A 220 -9.62 -4.34 -14.41
N TYR A 221 -9.09 -5.12 -13.46
CA TYR A 221 -9.48 -6.51 -13.22
C TYR A 221 -10.08 -6.73 -11.84
N VAL A 222 -10.21 -5.68 -11.02
CA VAL A 222 -10.82 -5.73 -9.68
C VAL A 222 -12.11 -4.92 -9.70
N ASP A 223 -13.04 -5.21 -8.79
CA ASP A 223 -14.33 -4.51 -8.75
C ASP A 223 -14.21 -3.18 -8.00
N ARG A 224 -13.36 -3.17 -6.98
CA ARG A 224 -13.13 -2.03 -6.10
C ARG A 224 -11.69 -2.00 -5.63
N THR A 225 -11.20 -0.80 -5.38
CA THR A 225 -9.88 -0.53 -4.82
C THR A 225 -10.05 0.38 -3.61
N ILE A 226 -9.38 0.05 -2.52
CA ILE A 226 -9.25 0.89 -1.34
C ILE A 226 -7.80 1.36 -1.25
N GLU A 227 -7.63 2.67 -1.19
CA GLU A 227 -6.33 3.33 -1.13
C GLU A 227 -5.96 3.66 0.32
N ILE A 228 -4.72 3.34 0.68
CA ILE A 228 -4.10 3.67 1.97
C ILE A 228 -2.75 4.37 1.73
N ASP A 229 -2.21 5.08 2.74
CA ASP A 229 -0.87 5.69 2.59
C ASP A 229 0.24 4.62 2.66
N ASP A 230 1.44 4.99 2.20
CA ASP A 230 2.64 4.19 2.31
C ASP A 230 3.75 4.99 2.98
N ILE A 231 4.00 4.72 4.25
CA ILE A 231 5.08 5.38 4.97
C ILE A 231 6.45 5.11 4.34
N SER A 232 6.65 3.98 3.66
CA SER A 232 7.96 3.65 3.07
C SER A 232 8.32 4.60 1.94
N LYS A 233 7.34 5.14 1.19
CA LYS A 233 7.59 6.13 0.12
C LYS A 233 8.37 7.37 0.59
N ARG A 234 8.29 7.70 1.87
CA ARG A 234 8.92 8.90 2.46
C ARG A 234 10.33 8.62 2.99
N VAL A 235 10.71 7.35 3.12
CA VAL A 235 11.96 6.92 3.75
C VAL A 235 12.78 5.99 2.85
N ASP A 236 12.21 5.52 1.73
CA ASP A 236 12.83 4.59 0.78
C ASP A 236 14.04 5.20 0.06
N GLY A 237 15.17 5.18 0.76
CA GLY A 237 16.51 5.21 0.21
C GLY A 237 17.35 4.19 0.97
N TYR A 238 18.11 3.35 0.27
CA TYR A 238 19.05 2.38 0.89
C TYR A 238 20.11 3.04 1.81
N ASN A 239 20.23 4.37 1.77
CA ASN A 239 21.12 5.17 2.62
C ASN A 239 20.38 5.87 3.79
N ALA A 240 19.07 5.70 3.91
CA ALA A 240 18.34 6.18 5.08
C ALA A 240 18.74 5.33 6.29
N LYS A 241 19.12 5.97 7.40
CA LYS A 241 19.39 5.28 8.68
C LYS A 241 18.10 4.75 9.35
N GLN A 242 16.97 4.77 8.62
CA GLN A 242 15.63 4.47 9.12
C GLN A 242 14.97 3.48 8.18
N ILE A 243 14.35 2.44 8.73
CA ILE A 243 13.55 1.45 7.99
C ILE A 243 12.12 1.56 8.52
N LEU A 244 11.19 2.03 7.70
CA LEU A 244 9.76 2.06 8.02
C LEU A 244 9.02 1.10 7.10
N SER A 245 8.18 0.25 7.70
CA SER A 245 7.45 -0.79 6.98
C SER A 245 6.05 -0.30 6.60
N PRO A 246 5.56 -0.63 5.37
CA PRO A 246 4.18 -0.35 4.97
C PRO A 246 3.14 -1.12 5.80
N ILE A 247 3.55 -2.08 6.65
CA ILE A 247 2.62 -2.86 7.48
C ILE A 247 1.77 -1.97 8.39
N GLN A 248 2.33 -0.86 8.91
CA GLN A 248 1.62 0.04 9.83
C GLN A 248 0.33 0.58 9.21
N ASN A 249 0.37 1.06 7.97
CA ASN A 249 -0.80 1.60 7.28
C ASN A 249 -1.87 0.52 7.05
N TYR A 250 -1.47 -0.73 6.79
CA TYR A 250 -2.41 -1.85 6.71
C TYR A 250 -3.04 -2.20 8.06
N ILE A 251 -2.29 -2.12 9.17
CA ILE A 251 -2.85 -2.37 10.51
C ILE A 251 -3.89 -1.30 10.87
N ILE A 252 -3.64 -0.03 10.53
CA ILE A 252 -4.62 1.03 10.71
C ILE A 252 -5.89 0.74 9.89
N PHE A 253 -5.72 0.39 8.62
CA PHE A 253 -6.84 -0.03 7.77
C PHE A 253 -7.62 -1.20 8.38
N ASN A 254 -6.93 -2.26 8.80
CA ASN A 254 -7.55 -3.42 9.43
C ASN A 254 -8.34 -3.02 10.67
N ASN A 255 -7.79 -2.18 11.55
CA ASN A 255 -8.47 -1.74 12.76
C ASN A 255 -9.75 -0.97 12.44
N ILE A 256 -9.71 -0.07 11.45
CA ILE A 256 -10.91 0.65 11.00
C ILE A 256 -11.96 -0.32 10.46
N VAL A 257 -11.58 -1.28 9.62
CA VAL A 257 -12.51 -2.29 9.08
C VAL A 257 -13.10 -3.14 10.19
N LYS A 258 -12.28 -3.61 11.15
CA LYS A 258 -12.73 -4.38 12.31
C LYS A 258 -13.71 -3.58 13.17
N THR A 259 -13.44 -2.30 13.41
CA THR A 259 -14.33 -1.40 14.16
C THR A 259 -15.66 -1.21 13.45
N ILE A 260 -15.66 -0.88 12.15
CA ILE A 260 -16.89 -0.73 11.35
C ILE A 260 -17.69 -2.03 11.36
N TYR A 261 -17.02 -3.18 11.19
CA TYR A 261 -17.66 -4.49 11.25
C TYR A 261 -18.29 -4.73 12.64
N PHE A 262 -17.55 -4.46 13.72
CA PHE A 262 -18.04 -4.64 15.08
C PHE A 262 -19.24 -3.74 15.38
N GLU A 263 -19.21 -2.48 14.98
CA GLU A 263 -20.32 -1.54 15.17
C GLU A 263 -21.58 -2.01 14.42
N LYS A 264 -21.42 -2.46 13.18
CA LYS A 264 -22.54 -2.87 12.32
C LYS A 264 -23.16 -4.20 12.74
N TYR A 265 -22.35 -5.14 13.20
CA TYR A 265 -22.78 -6.50 13.55
C TYR A 265 -22.62 -6.80 15.05
N ALA A 266 -22.72 -5.76 15.88
CA ALA A 266 -22.48 -5.84 17.32
C ALA A 266 -23.38 -6.87 18.02
N SER A 267 -24.64 -7.01 17.61
CA SER A 267 -25.58 -7.95 18.22
C SER A 267 -25.14 -9.41 18.04
N GLU A 268 -24.66 -9.77 16.85
CA GLU A 268 -24.13 -11.10 16.54
C GLU A 268 -22.79 -11.34 17.27
N LEU A 269 -21.87 -10.38 17.14
CA LEU A 269 -20.51 -10.53 17.69
C LEU A 269 -20.47 -10.50 19.21
N LYS A 270 -21.31 -9.68 19.85
CA LYS A 270 -21.45 -9.73 21.30
C LYS A 270 -21.97 -11.09 21.75
N GLY A 271 -22.69 -11.86 20.94
CA GLY A 271 -23.07 -13.23 21.28
C GLY A 271 -21.92 -14.25 21.23
N ASN A 272 -20.80 -13.92 20.57
CA ASN A 272 -19.69 -14.85 20.36
C ASN A 272 -18.80 -14.96 21.60
N ARG A 273 -18.86 -16.10 22.31
CA ARG A 273 -18.05 -16.38 23.51
C ARG A 273 -16.54 -16.26 23.24
N LEU A 274 -16.05 -16.80 22.12
CA LEU A 274 -14.61 -16.81 21.81
C LEU A 274 -14.08 -15.39 21.59
N LEU A 275 -14.87 -14.52 20.96
CA LEU A 275 -14.50 -13.11 20.79
C LEU A 275 -14.46 -12.38 22.14
N ARG A 276 -15.41 -12.66 23.04
CA ARG A 276 -15.40 -12.06 24.39
C ARG A 276 -14.15 -12.49 25.16
N GLU A 277 -13.84 -13.78 25.16
CA GLU A 277 -12.64 -14.31 25.83
C GLU A 277 -11.36 -13.68 25.30
N GLU A 278 -11.25 -13.53 23.97
CA GLU A 278 -10.12 -12.84 23.34
C GLU A 278 -10.02 -11.38 23.82
N ILE A 279 -11.13 -10.62 23.78
CA ILE A 279 -11.13 -9.20 24.21
C ILE A 279 -10.82 -9.07 25.70
N ASP A 280 -11.39 -9.94 26.54
CA ASP A 280 -11.15 -9.94 27.98
C ASP A 280 -9.70 -10.29 28.30
N SER A 281 -9.05 -11.16 27.50
CA SER A 281 -7.62 -11.47 27.65
C SER A 281 -6.69 -10.29 27.42
N TRP A 282 -7.14 -9.28 26.66
CA TRP A 282 -6.37 -8.05 26.42
C TRP A 282 -6.39 -7.10 27.61
N ARG A 283 -7.32 -7.30 28.55
CA ARG A 283 -7.42 -6.52 29.78
C ARG A 283 -6.70 -7.30 30.88
N ASP A 284 -5.55 -6.80 31.33
CA ASP A 284 -4.81 -7.39 32.45
C ASP A 284 -5.76 -7.68 33.63
N HIS A 285 -5.93 -8.96 34.00
CA HIS A 285 -6.55 -9.37 35.27
C HIS A 285 -5.59 -9.17 36.45
N GLY A 286 -4.84 -8.06 36.44
CA GLY A 286 -3.95 -7.65 37.51
C GLY A 286 -4.66 -6.86 38.61
N LEU A 287 -5.81 -7.32 39.10
CA LEU A 287 -6.40 -6.91 40.38
C LEU A 287 -7.20 -8.08 40.98
N ILE A 288 -6.52 -9.20 41.20
CA ILE A 288 -6.82 -10.06 42.35
C ILE A 288 -5.80 -9.64 43.42
N GLY A 289 -6.26 -8.74 44.29
CA GLY A 289 -5.65 -8.39 45.58
C GLY A 289 -6.77 -8.31 46.60
#